data_AF-K0VNL7-F1
#
_entry.id   AF-K0VNL7-F1
#
_cell.length_a   1.000
_cell.length_b   1.000
_cell.length_c   1.000
_cell.angle_alpha   90.00
_cell.angle_beta   90.00
_cell.angle_gamma   90.00
#
_symmetry.space_group_name_H-M   'P 1'
#
loop_
_entity.id
_entity.type
_entity.pdbx_description
1 polymer ?
#
loop_
_entity_poly.entity_id
_entity_poly.type
_entity_poly.pdbx_seq_one_letter_code
_entity_poly.pdbx_strand_id
1 'polypeptide(L)'
;MEFGDRTRFAITVELNEKHGGLWMYGRFCYWIAGESIGNYNEVTSLRDILFRMRYLHSDRGQRACPELMKLSTEKMFSVISAALRDDDDEIYNYISEEFPFARFDVSVHVDVMDNYEIYLVENRYAAKILYFNLERKELKNFLLDIGEFDKVALAAYGYLDKIYDAAERSEGEVS
;
A
#
# COMPACT_ATOMS: atom_id res chain seq x y z
N MET A 1 8.10 -14.52 3.41
CA MET A 1 9.05 -13.44 3.73
C MET A 1 8.27 -12.29 4.34
N GLU A 2 8.74 -11.74 5.46
CA GLU A 2 8.11 -10.59 6.13
C GLU A 2 9.09 -9.42 6.17
N PHE A 3 8.59 -8.22 5.93
CA PHE A 3 9.35 -6.97 5.96
C PHE A 3 8.69 -6.01 6.95
N GLY A 4 9.45 -5.49 7.92
CA GLY A 4 8.94 -4.55 8.92
C GLY A 4 8.65 -5.19 10.27
N ASP A 5 7.76 -4.56 11.03
CA ASP A 5 7.32 -5.01 12.35
C ASP A 5 5.79 -5.16 12.34
N ARG A 6 5.32 -6.40 12.49
CA ARG A 6 3.89 -6.74 12.45
C ARG A 6 3.07 -5.95 13.48
N THR A 7 3.66 -5.56 14.60
CA THR A 7 2.98 -4.79 15.65
C THR A 7 2.78 -3.32 15.28
N ARG A 8 3.42 -2.85 14.20
CA ARG A 8 3.33 -1.49 13.68
C ARG A 8 2.90 -1.48 12.22
N PHE A 9 3.86 -1.68 11.31
CA PHE A 9 3.64 -1.91 9.89
C PHE A 9 4.58 -2.97 9.35
N ALA A 10 4.02 -3.97 8.68
CA ALA A 10 4.79 -4.95 7.93
C ALA A 10 4.09 -5.35 6.62
N ILE A 11 4.86 -5.91 5.70
CA ILE A 11 4.36 -6.56 4.49
C ILE A 11 4.82 -8.01 4.52
N THR A 12 3.89 -8.95 4.33
CA THR A 12 4.22 -10.37 4.15
C THR A 12 4.00 -10.77 2.71
N VAL A 13 5.00 -11.45 2.14
CA VAL A 13 4.98 -12.03 0.79
C VAL A 13 5.38 -13.50 0.88
N GLU A 14 4.54 -14.39 0.39
CA GLU A 14 4.81 -15.84 0.34
C GLU A 14 4.71 -16.32 -1.11
N LEU A 15 5.79 -16.84 -1.68
CA LEU A 15 5.78 -17.44 -3.03
C LEU A 15 5.41 -18.92 -2.92
N ASN A 16 4.47 -19.39 -3.73
CA ASN A 16 4.08 -20.80 -3.72
C ASN A 16 5.17 -21.69 -4.34
N GLU A 17 5.24 -22.96 -3.94
CA GLU A 17 6.11 -23.95 -4.59
C GLU A 17 5.80 -24.08 -6.09
N LYS A 18 4.51 -24.14 -6.43
CA LYS A 18 3.99 -24.10 -7.81
C LYS A 18 3.52 -22.69 -8.15
N HIS A 19 4.47 -21.76 -8.28
CA HIS A 19 4.20 -20.33 -8.51
C HIS A 19 3.92 -19.97 -9.98
N GLY A 20 3.93 -20.93 -10.90
CA GLY A 20 3.50 -20.70 -12.29
C GLY A 20 4.43 -19.79 -13.09
N GLY A 21 5.75 -19.86 -12.85
CA GLY A 21 6.75 -19.07 -13.58
C GLY A 21 6.57 -17.58 -13.35
N LEU A 22 6.47 -16.81 -14.44
CA LEU A 22 6.32 -15.34 -14.39
C LEU A 22 5.09 -14.84 -13.65
N TRP A 23 4.06 -15.67 -13.45
CA TRP A 23 2.88 -15.27 -12.68
C TRP A 23 3.16 -15.11 -11.19
N MET A 24 4.20 -15.79 -10.69
CA MET A 24 4.65 -15.70 -9.30
C MET A 24 3.50 -15.88 -8.29
N TYR A 25 2.63 -16.88 -8.49
CA TYR A 25 1.50 -17.08 -7.60
C TYR A 25 1.93 -17.29 -6.15
N GLY A 26 1.25 -16.61 -5.25
CA GLY A 26 1.63 -16.54 -3.85
C GLY A 26 0.58 -15.85 -2.99
N ARG A 27 0.98 -15.42 -1.80
CA ARG A 27 0.14 -14.67 -0.86
C ARG A 27 0.79 -13.35 -0.50
N PHE A 28 -0.04 -12.36 -0.23
CA PHE A 28 0.37 -11.02 0.10
C PHE A 28 -0.60 -10.41 1.10
N CYS A 29 -0.08 -9.69 2.09
CA CYS A 29 -0.89 -8.83 2.94
C CYS A 29 -0.06 -7.69 3.53
N TYR A 30 -0.75 -6.65 3.96
CA TYR A 30 -0.20 -5.71 4.93
C TYR A 30 -0.53 -6.19 6.34
N TRP A 31 0.32 -5.81 7.28
CA TRP A 31 0.05 -5.85 8.70
C TRP A 31 0.04 -4.42 9.21
N ILE A 32 -1.05 -4.01 9.86
CA ILE A 32 -1.16 -2.69 10.49
C ILE A 32 -1.59 -2.93 11.93
N ALA A 33 -0.75 -2.53 12.90
CA ALA A 33 -1.03 -2.71 14.33
C ALA A 33 -1.37 -4.16 14.73
N GLY A 34 -0.73 -5.15 14.11
CA GLY A 34 -0.98 -6.58 14.33
C GLY A 34 -2.17 -7.16 13.56
N GLU A 35 -2.96 -6.33 12.88
CA GLU A 35 -4.10 -6.78 12.05
C GLU A 35 -3.64 -7.07 10.63
N SER A 36 -4.05 -8.22 10.08
CA SER A 36 -3.84 -8.56 8.67
C SER A 36 -4.83 -7.79 7.82
N ILE A 37 -4.30 -7.03 6.85
CA ILE A 37 -5.07 -6.25 5.90
C ILE A 37 -4.93 -6.89 4.51
N GLY A 38 -6.08 -7.17 3.90
CA GLY A 38 -6.20 -8.04 2.74
C GLY A 38 -6.47 -9.50 3.10
N ASN A 39 -6.90 -10.28 2.11
CA ASN A 39 -7.22 -11.69 2.27
C ASN A 39 -5.97 -12.57 2.10
N TYR A 40 -5.17 -12.66 3.17
CA TYR A 40 -3.91 -13.42 3.15
C TYR A 40 -4.08 -14.91 2.82
N ASN A 41 -5.28 -15.48 3.01
CA ASN A 41 -5.52 -16.89 2.75
C ASN A 41 -5.71 -17.19 1.26
N GLU A 42 -5.97 -16.17 0.45
CA GLU A 42 -6.15 -16.29 -0.99
C GLU A 42 -4.84 -16.19 -1.75
N VAL A 43 -4.76 -16.96 -2.84
CA VAL A 43 -3.61 -16.92 -3.74
C VAL A 43 -3.83 -15.82 -4.76
N THR A 44 -2.81 -14.98 -4.96
CA THR A 44 -2.83 -13.88 -5.92
C THR A 44 -1.55 -13.87 -6.77
N SER A 45 -1.54 -13.04 -7.80
CA SER A 45 -0.41 -12.80 -8.70
C SER A 45 0.55 -11.80 -8.06
N LEU A 46 1.68 -12.29 -7.53
CA LEU A 46 2.71 -11.41 -6.96
C LEU A 46 3.36 -10.50 -8.02
N ARG A 47 3.29 -10.90 -9.31
CA ARG A 47 3.71 -10.03 -10.43
C ARG A 47 2.82 -8.80 -10.54
N ASP A 48 1.51 -8.96 -10.42
CA ASP A 48 0.59 -7.82 -10.53
C ASP A 48 0.78 -6.88 -9.33
N ILE A 49 1.01 -7.44 -8.14
CA ILE A 49 1.42 -6.68 -6.95
C ILE A 49 2.71 -5.91 -7.22
N LEU A 50 3.76 -6.54 -7.75
CA LEU A 50 5.03 -5.88 -8.08
C LEU A 50 4.80 -4.64 -8.96
N PHE A 51 4.02 -4.78 -10.03
CA PHE A 51 3.75 -3.68 -10.95
C PHE A 51 2.92 -2.55 -10.32
N ARG A 52 1.98 -2.88 -9.43
CA ARG A 52 1.23 -1.88 -8.66
C ARG A 52 2.11 -1.17 -7.62
N MET A 53 3.01 -1.90 -6.95
CA MET A 53 3.94 -1.34 -5.96
C MET A 53 4.96 -0.36 -6.57
N ARG A 54 5.17 -0.37 -7.89
CA ARG A 54 6.03 0.60 -8.58
C ARG A 54 5.59 2.05 -8.34
N TYR A 55 4.29 2.31 -8.19
CA TYR A 55 3.78 3.65 -7.86
C TYR A 55 4.14 4.06 -6.43
N LEU A 56 3.96 3.14 -5.46
CA LEU A 56 4.38 3.36 -4.07
C LEU A 56 5.87 3.70 -3.96
N HIS A 57 6.70 2.99 -4.74
CA HIS A 57 8.13 3.24 -4.84
C HIS A 57 8.46 4.63 -5.40
N SER A 58 7.67 5.10 -6.37
CA SER A 58 7.89 6.37 -7.07
C SER A 58 7.44 7.57 -6.24
N ASP A 59 6.40 7.40 -5.42
CA ASP A 59 5.82 8.44 -4.57
C ASP A 59 6.42 8.51 -3.16
N ARG A 60 7.47 7.73 -2.89
CA ARG A 60 8.13 7.69 -1.58
C ARG A 60 8.54 9.08 -1.09
N GLY A 61 8.29 9.36 0.18
CA GLY A 61 8.62 10.63 0.85
C GLY A 61 7.87 11.85 0.31
N GLN A 62 6.86 11.68 -0.56
CA GLN A 62 6.13 12.78 -1.20
C GLN A 62 4.67 12.87 -0.70
N ARG A 63 4.41 12.38 0.51
CA ARG A 63 3.07 12.33 1.13
C ARG A 63 2.91 13.29 2.33
N ALA A 64 3.81 14.25 2.45
CA ALA A 64 3.75 15.25 3.50
C ALA A 64 2.59 16.23 3.25
N CYS A 65 1.57 16.19 4.11
CA CYS A 65 0.48 17.16 4.13
C CYS A 65 0.11 17.52 5.57
N PRO A 66 0.76 18.56 6.14
CA PRO A 66 0.50 18.99 7.51
C PRO A 66 -0.92 19.49 7.76
N GLU A 67 -1.60 20.03 6.74
CA GLU A 67 -2.97 20.55 6.87
C GLU A 67 -3.99 19.42 7.04
N LEU A 68 -3.91 18.37 6.23
CA LEU A 68 -4.74 17.18 6.42
C LEU A 68 -4.52 16.56 7.81
N MET A 69 -3.27 16.54 8.30
CA MET A 69 -2.90 16.03 9.63
C MET A 69 -3.54 16.78 10.82
N LYS A 70 -4.18 17.93 10.59
CA LYS A 70 -4.95 18.67 11.62
C LYS A 70 -6.40 18.19 11.74
N LEU A 71 -6.89 17.45 10.75
CA LEU A 71 -8.28 16.98 10.69
C LEU A 71 -8.51 15.77 11.60
N SER A 72 -9.79 15.50 11.92
CA SER A 72 -10.16 14.22 12.50
C SER A 72 -9.88 13.08 11.53
N THR A 73 -9.74 11.86 12.04
CA THR A 73 -9.52 10.66 11.22
C THR A 73 -10.61 10.50 10.15
N GLU A 74 -11.86 10.70 10.53
CA GLU A 74 -13.03 10.54 9.67
C GLU A 74 -13.03 11.59 8.56
N LYS A 75 -12.74 12.85 8.90
CA LYS A 75 -12.73 13.94 7.94
C LYS A 75 -11.55 13.84 6.97
N MET A 76 -10.37 13.49 7.48
CA MET A 76 -9.20 13.22 6.65
C MET A 76 -9.48 12.11 5.65
N PHE A 77 -10.03 10.99 6.12
CA PHE A 77 -10.40 9.86 5.26
C PHE A 77 -11.44 10.29 4.21
N SER A 78 -12.52 10.97 4.61
CA SER A 78 -13.59 11.36 3.69
C SER A 78 -13.09 12.30 2.59
N VAL A 79 -12.25 13.28 2.94
CA VAL A 79 -11.70 14.25 1.97
C VAL A 79 -10.81 13.56 0.94
N ILE A 80 -9.91 12.66 1.38
CA ILE A 80 -9.04 11.90 0.46
C ILE A 80 -9.88 10.98 -0.42
N SER A 81 -10.83 10.24 0.19
CA SER A 81 -11.66 9.27 -0.51
C SER A 81 -12.55 9.92 -1.56
N ALA A 82 -13.18 11.07 -1.26
CA ALA A 82 -14.01 11.80 -2.22
C ALA A 82 -13.20 12.34 -3.41
N ALA A 83 -12.01 12.89 -3.15
CA ALA A 83 -11.13 13.37 -4.22
C ALA A 83 -10.66 12.24 -5.15
N LEU A 84 -10.32 11.06 -4.60
CA LEU A 84 -9.92 9.90 -5.40
C LEU A 84 -11.06 9.32 -6.25
N ARG A 85 -12.32 9.53 -5.84
CA ARG A 85 -13.51 9.11 -6.59
C ARG A 85 -14.04 10.17 -7.56
N ASP A 86 -13.42 11.35 -7.61
CA ASP A 86 -13.91 12.51 -8.39
C ASP A 86 -15.31 12.97 -7.93
N ASP A 87 -15.61 12.79 -6.64
CA ASP A 87 -16.91 13.13 -6.04
C ASP A 87 -16.95 14.58 -5.50
N ASP A 88 -15.80 15.11 -5.05
CA ASP A 88 -15.68 16.43 -4.40
C ASP A 88 -14.24 16.97 -4.50
N ASP A 89 -14.12 18.29 -4.67
CA ASP A 89 -12.87 19.06 -4.78
C ASP A 89 -12.41 19.65 -3.44
N GLU A 90 -13.07 19.32 -2.31
CA GLU A 90 -12.73 19.84 -0.98
C GLU A 90 -11.25 19.66 -0.60
N ILE A 91 -10.58 18.65 -1.18
CA ILE A 91 -9.16 18.38 -0.93
C ILE A 91 -8.27 19.59 -1.20
N TYR A 92 -8.59 20.43 -2.18
CA TYR A 92 -7.82 21.62 -2.53
C TYR A 92 -7.90 22.74 -1.49
N ASN A 93 -8.74 22.60 -0.46
CA ASN A 93 -8.68 23.46 0.72
C ASN A 93 -7.45 23.15 1.61
N TYR A 94 -6.83 21.97 1.43
CA TYR A 94 -5.72 21.47 2.27
C TYR A 94 -4.42 21.24 1.50
N ILE A 95 -4.48 21.20 0.17
CA ILE A 95 -3.32 21.00 -0.72
C ILE A 95 -3.34 22.02 -1.88
N SER A 96 -2.19 22.22 -2.52
CA SER A 96 -2.12 22.96 -3.78
C SER A 96 -2.75 22.14 -4.92
N GLU A 97 -3.34 22.80 -5.92
CA GLU A 97 -3.84 22.16 -7.15
C GLU A 97 -2.76 21.38 -7.91
N GLU A 98 -1.47 21.74 -7.75
CA GLU A 98 -0.35 21.02 -8.36
C GLU A 98 0.05 19.76 -7.57
N PHE A 99 -0.50 19.56 -6.36
CA PHE A 99 -0.19 18.41 -5.53
C PHE A 99 -0.98 17.18 -6.00
N PRO A 100 -0.32 16.09 -6.42
CA PRO A 100 -1.01 14.88 -6.84
C PRO A 100 -1.52 14.11 -5.61
N PHE A 101 -2.77 14.35 -5.21
CA PHE A 101 -3.38 13.69 -4.05
C PHE A 101 -3.47 12.16 -4.17
N ALA A 102 -3.40 11.61 -5.39
CA ALA A 102 -3.27 10.18 -5.65
C ALA A 102 -2.13 9.52 -4.86
N ARG A 103 -1.09 10.29 -4.50
CA ARG A 103 0.04 9.80 -3.68
C ARG A 103 -0.35 9.34 -2.28
N PHE A 104 -1.46 9.87 -1.75
CA PHE A 104 -1.95 9.43 -0.43
C PHE A 104 -2.47 8.00 -0.47
N ASP A 105 -2.89 7.49 -1.63
CA ASP A 105 -3.30 6.11 -1.78
C ASP A 105 -2.12 5.15 -1.74
N VAL A 106 -2.11 4.30 -0.72
CA VAL A 106 -1.09 3.28 -0.51
C VAL A 106 -1.63 1.86 -0.62
N SER A 107 -2.88 1.74 -1.09
CA SER A 107 -3.51 0.46 -1.41
C SER A 107 -2.84 -0.17 -2.63
N VAL A 108 -2.61 -1.47 -2.59
CA VAL A 108 -2.22 -2.24 -3.78
C VAL A 108 -3.51 -2.76 -4.38
N HIS A 109 -4.04 -2.08 -5.40
CA HIS A 109 -5.31 -2.44 -6.06
C HIS A 109 -5.22 -3.75 -6.84
N VAL A 110 -5.38 -4.86 -6.11
CA VAL A 110 -5.48 -6.25 -6.55
C VAL A 110 -6.57 -6.94 -5.76
N ASP A 111 -7.09 -8.05 -6.29
CA ASP A 111 -8.20 -8.84 -5.76
C ASP A 111 -8.15 -9.08 -4.24
N VAL A 112 -6.99 -9.49 -3.70
CA VAL A 112 -6.84 -9.78 -2.27
C VAL A 112 -6.88 -8.54 -1.38
N MET A 113 -6.80 -7.34 -1.94
CA MET A 113 -6.81 -6.06 -1.22
C MET A 113 -8.08 -5.23 -1.51
N ASP A 114 -8.91 -5.62 -2.48
CA ASP A 114 -10.05 -4.81 -2.98
C ASP A 114 -11.08 -4.44 -1.90
N ASN A 115 -11.11 -5.17 -0.79
CA ASN A 115 -11.98 -4.86 0.36
C ASN A 115 -11.47 -3.71 1.25
N TYR A 116 -10.33 -3.10 0.92
CA TYR A 116 -9.70 -2.07 1.73
C TYR A 116 -9.34 -0.82 0.93
N GLU A 117 -9.59 0.33 1.54
CA GLU A 117 -9.00 1.61 1.13
C GLU A 117 -7.96 2.01 2.17
N ILE A 118 -6.73 2.25 1.72
CA ILE A 118 -5.58 2.48 2.60
C ILE A 118 -4.89 3.76 2.17
N TYR A 119 -4.87 4.75 3.07
CA TYR A 119 -4.27 6.04 2.83
C TYR A 119 -3.13 6.33 3.81
N LEU A 120 -2.10 7.04 3.36
CA LEU A 120 -0.99 7.48 4.19
C LEU A 120 -0.80 8.98 4.06
N VAL A 121 -0.83 9.68 5.20
CA VAL A 121 -0.55 11.11 5.28
C VAL A 121 0.57 11.34 6.28
N GLU A 122 1.53 12.18 5.93
CA GLU A 122 2.68 12.49 6.79
C GLU A 122 2.71 13.96 7.19
N ASN A 123 3.33 14.24 8.34
CA ASN A 123 3.85 15.56 8.67
C ASN A 123 5.28 15.43 9.22
N ARG A 124 5.84 16.53 9.75
CA ARG A 124 7.21 16.54 10.28
C ARG A 124 7.43 15.71 11.55
N TYR A 125 6.37 15.15 12.14
CA TYR A 125 6.42 14.43 13.42
C TYR A 125 6.02 12.96 13.31
N ALA A 126 5.08 12.63 12.44
CA ALA A 126 4.54 11.29 12.31
C ALA A 126 3.97 11.06 10.91
N ALA A 127 3.86 9.78 10.57
CA ALA A 127 3.03 9.28 9.50
C ALA A 127 1.74 8.69 10.09
N LYS A 128 0.60 8.92 9.44
CA LYS A 128 -0.69 8.35 9.85
C LYS A 128 -1.24 7.51 8.72
N ILE A 129 -1.32 6.21 8.96
CA ILE A 129 -1.97 5.27 8.05
C ILE A 129 -3.44 5.15 8.43
N LEU A 130 -4.32 5.30 7.46
CA LEU A 130 -5.77 5.15 7.55
C LEU A 130 -6.13 3.91 6.75
N TYR A 131 -7.02 3.08 7.27
CA TYR A 131 -7.47 1.90 6.56
C TYR A 131 -8.95 1.65 6.83
N PHE A 132 -9.72 1.58 5.75
CA PHE A 132 -11.15 1.37 5.80
C PHE A 132 -11.49 0.02 5.18
N ASN A 133 -12.22 -0.80 5.94
CA ASN A 133 -12.76 -2.05 5.42
C ASN A 133 -14.15 -1.82 4.81
N LEU A 134 -14.30 -2.05 3.51
CA LEU A 134 -15.51 -1.79 2.74
C LEU A 134 -16.69 -2.69 3.15
N GLU A 135 -16.44 -3.93 3.59
CA GLU A 135 -17.48 -4.87 3.99
C GLU A 135 -18.01 -4.55 5.39
N ARG A 136 -17.10 -4.35 6.35
CA ARG A 136 -17.40 -4.07 7.76
C ARG A 136 -17.77 -2.61 8.02
N LYS A 137 -17.56 -1.73 7.03
CA LYS A 137 -17.74 -0.28 7.15
C LYS A 137 -17.00 0.30 8.35
N GLU A 138 -15.78 -0.17 8.57
CA GLU A 138 -14.97 0.16 9.74
C GLU A 138 -13.73 0.96 9.31
N LEU A 139 -13.62 2.20 9.81
CA LEU A 139 -12.44 3.03 9.66
C LEU A 139 -11.53 2.89 10.86
N LYS A 140 -10.27 2.54 10.62
CA LYS A 140 -9.21 2.55 11.63
C LYS A 140 -8.03 3.38 11.16
N ASN A 141 -7.15 3.69 12.10
CA ASN A 141 -5.91 4.39 11.83
C ASN A 141 -4.81 3.93 12.79
N PHE A 142 -3.57 4.14 12.40
CA PHE A 142 -2.41 3.90 13.24
C PHE A 142 -1.32 4.95 12.95
N LEU A 143 -0.52 5.26 13.97
CA LEU A 143 0.62 6.18 13.82
C LEU A 143 1.89 5.38 13.57
N LEU A 144 2.61 5.78 12.53
CA LEU A 144 3.89 5.23 12.11
C LEU A 144 4.98 6.30 12.27
N ASP A 145 6.23 5.84 12.29
CA ASP A 145 7.37 6.73 12.17
C ASP A 145 7.44 7.25 10.73
N ILE A 146 7.96 8.46 10.54
CA ILE A 146 8.09 9.06 9.21
C ILE A 146 8.94 8.16 8.32
N GLY A 147 8.44 7.84 7.12
CA GLY A 147 9.11 6.96 6.18
C GLY A 147 9.14 5.47 6.56
N GLU A 148 8.50 5.06 7.66
CA GLU A 148 8.39 3.64 8.06
C GLU A 148 7.71 2.82 6.97
N PHE A 149 6.58 3.32 6.46
CA PHE A 149 5.84 2.69 5.36
C PHE A 149 6.74 2.53 4.12
N ASP A 150 7.37 3.61 3.66
CA ASP A 150 8.17 3.62 2.44
C ASP A 150 9.37 2.67 2.53
N LYS A 151 10.03 2.61 3.70
CA LYS A 151 11.13 1.69 3.93
C LYS A 151 10.68 0.24 3.80
N VAL A 152 9.55 -0.11 4.41
CA VAL A 152 8.99 -1.47 4.36
C VAL A 152 8.51 -1.82 2.95
N ALA A 153 7.76 -0.92 2.31
CA ALA A 153 7.27 -1.08 0.94
C ALA A 153 8.42 -1.26 -0.06
N LEU A 154 9.50 -0.48 0.08
CA LEU A 154 10.69 -0.59 -0.77
C LEU A 154 11.41 -1.93 -0.59
N ALA A 155 11.51 -2.43 0.64
CA ALA A 155 12.13 -3.73 0.90
C ALA A 155 11.33 -4.87 0.27
N ALA A 156 10.00 -4.85 0.42
CA ALA A 156 9.10 -5.83 -0.19
C ALA A 156 9.13 -5.75 -1.73
N TYR A 157 9.09 -4.53 -2.29
CA TYR A 157 9.23 -4.31 -3.73
C TYR A 157 10.54 -4.90 -4.28
N GLY A 158 11.68 -4.57 -3.67
CA GLY A 158 12.98 -5.09 -4.10
C GLY A 158 13.14 -6.61 -3.95
N TYR A 159 12.37 -7.25 -3.08
CA TYR A 159 12.30 -8.71 -3.01
C TYR A 159 11.47 -9.30 -4.16
N LEU A 160 10.29 -8.73 -4.43
CA LEU A 160 9.44 -9.15 -5.54
C LEU A 160 10.15 -8.98 -6.90
N ASP A 161 10.83 -7.85 -7.08
CA ASP A 161 11.61 -7.53 -8.29
C ASP A 161 12.70 -8.58 -8.56
N LYS A 162 13.44 -8.99 -7.52
CA LYS A 162 14.44 -10.06 -7.63
C LYS A 162 13.85 -11.43 -7.98
N ILE A 163 12.67 -11.76 -7.46
CA ILE A 163 11.99 -13.01 -7.82
C ILE A 163 11.57 -12.95 -9.30
N TYR A 164 11.02 -11.82 -9.72
CA TYR A 164 10.58 -11.60 -11.09
C TYR A 164 11.76 -11.72 -12.09
N ASP A 165 12.88 -11.04 -11.82
CA ASP A 165 14.12 -11.15 -12.62
C ASP A 165 14.68 -12.57 -12.70
N ALA A 166 14.52 -13.36 -11.64
CA ALA A 166 14.94 -14.77 -11.64
C ALA A 166 14.01 -15.63 -12.49
N ALA A 167 12.70 -15.36 -12.45
CA ALA A 167 11.71 -16.05 -13.28
C ALA A 167 11.90 -15.72 -14.77
N GLU A 168 12.14 -14.46 -15.13
CA GLU A 168 12.41 -14.05 -16.53
C GLU A 168 13.63 -14.74 -17.12
N ARG A 169 14.73 -14.83 -16.36
CA ARG A 169 15.93 -15.55 -16.80
C ARG A 169 15.69 -17.03 -16.98
N SER A 170 14.88 -17.64 -16.10
CA SER A 170 14.56 -19.06 -16.17
C SER A 170 13.68 -19.41 -17.37
N GLU A 171 12.80 -18.51 -17.82
CA GLU A 171 12.03 -18.71 -19.07
C GLU A 171 12.88 -18.49 -20.33
N GLY A 172 13.81 -17.53 -20.30
CA GLY A 172 14.70 -17.23 -21.44
C GLY A 172 15.77 -18.30 -21.71
N GLU A 173 16.07 -19.19 -20.76
CA GLU A 173 16.99 -20.33 -20.97
C GLU A 173 16.32 -21.56 -21.61
N VAL A 174 14.99 -21.55 -21.75
CA VAL A 174 14.19 -22.67 -22.30
C VAL A 174 13.74 -22.40 -23.75
N SER A 175 14.03 -21.21 -24.30
CA SER A 175 13.73 -20.80 -25.68
C SER A 175 14.94 -20.89 -26.61
#